data_AF-A0A1T5GJ15-F1
#
_entry.id   AF-A0A1T5GJ15-F1
#
_cell.length_a   1.000
_cell.length_b   1.000
_cell.length_c   1.000
_cell.angle_alpha   90.00
_cell.angle_beta   90.00
_cell.angle_gamma   90.00
#
_symmetry.space_group_name_H-M   'P 1'
#
loop_
_entity.id
_entity.type
_entity.pdbx_description
1 polymer ?
#
loop_
_entity_poly.entity_id
_entity_poly.type
_entity_poly.pdbx_seq_one_letter_code
_entity_poly.pdbx_strand_id
1 'polypeptide(L)'
;MSRENFLDINNCKIVRAIMAIMIMLHHISQYVYCSSIFNFIFEQIGSTATAIFFFYSGYGVMQGLINKNDYMNGFLKKRFVSVGVPFIIANLIYYVLLTVDGLFTDRMSYLFTRKFEKAIIPNAWFVIMIMLMYIAFYISLKFTQTRKTGIAVCSGIIFLYAIILCTVQLRPYWYSALFAFVFGLIHAEYKSKFDSLLQKHAVLKFIFFCFAFLFLTVIAKVISSSYIVLIIKNIRAVITCTIVLWLSMIIGKRNSVLEHFGDISYEIFLYHGIIMEFLYMRVGNITVFILLIFILTFIIAETLHKGHIFLTLTR
;
A
#
# COMPACT_ATOMS: atom_id res chain seq x y z
N MET A 1 1.55 25.17 -20.47
CA MET A 1 0.73 24.44 -19.46
C MET A 1 1.56 24.37 -18.19
N SER A 2 1.33 25.27 -17.23
CA SER A 2 1.95 25.21 -15.91
C SER A 2 1.41 23.97 -15.18
N ARG A 3 2.09 22.84 -15.31
CA ARG A 3 1.67 21.59 -14.68
C ARG A 3 1.81 21.77 -13.17
N GLU A 4 0.67 21.98 -12.51
CA GLU A 4 0.54 21.90 -11.07
C GLU A 4 1.24 20.64 -10.55
N ASN A 5 1.89 20.78 -9.41
CA ASN A 5 2.68 19.75 -8.76
C ASN A 5 1.83 18.47 -8.63
N PHE A 6 2.07 17.44 -9.46
CA PHE A 6 1.32 16.18 -9.46
C PHE A 6 1.49 15.38 -8.15
N LEU A 7 2.49 15.75 -7.34
CA LEU A 7 2.67 15.30 -5.96
C LEU A 7 2.10 16.29 -4.95
N ASP A 8 1.19 17.18 -5.37
CA ASP A 8 0.34 17.97 -4.48
C ASP A 8 -0.51 17.04 -3.61
N ILE A 9 -0.81 17.50 -2.40
CA ILE A 9 -1.53 16.72 -1.40
C ILE A 9 -2.90 16.28 -1.93
N ASN A 10 -3.63 17.15 -2.64
CA ASN A 10 -4.96 16.83 -3.14
C ASN A 10 -4.91 15.76 -4.24
N ASN A 11 -3.94 15.86 -5.15
CA ASN A 11 -3.77 14.83 -6.18
C ASN A 11 -3.34 13.49 -5.57
N CYS A 12 -2.46 13.51 -4.56
CA CYS A 12 -2.11 12.31 -3.80
C CYS A 12 -3.33 11.67 -3.13
N LYS A 13 -4.27 12.47 -2.58
CA LYS A 13 -5.53 11.97 -2.01
C LYS A 13 -6.38 11.28 -3.07
N ILE A 14 -6.58 11.92 -4.22
CA ILE A 14 -7.35 11.34 -5.34
C ILE A 14 -6.76 9.99 -5.76
N VAL A 15 -5.45 9.92 -5.96
CA VAL A 15 -4.77 8.66 -6.34
C VAL A 15 -4.93 7.61 -5.24
N ARG A 16 -4.77 7.97 -3.97
CA ARG A 16 -4.98 7.05 -2.84
C ARG A 16 -6.40 6.49 -2.79
N ALA A 17 -7.42 7.31 -3.07
CA ALA A 17 -8.81 6.85 -3.14
C ALA A 17 -8.99 5.80 -4.24
N ILE A 18 -8.51 6.10 -5.45
CA ILE A 18 -8.57 5.20 -6.60
C ILE A 18 -7.84 3.89 -6.26
N MET A 19 -6.63 3.96 -5.69
CA MET A 19 -5.87 2.76 -5.31
C MET A 19 -6.56 1.94 -4.22
N ALA A 20 -7.18 2.57 -3.22
CA ALA A 20 -7.93 1.85 -2.18
C ALA A 20 -9.14 1.10 -2.77
N ILE A 21 -9.90 1.74 -3.66
CA ILE A 21 -11.01 1.12 -4.37
C ILE A 21 -10.52 -0.03 -5.26
N MET A 22 -9.40 0.16 -5.97
CA MET A 22 -8.79 -0.89 -6.80
C MET A 22 -8.33 -2.10 -5.99
N ILE A 23 -7.80 -1.91 -4.77
CA ILE A 23 -7.46 -3.00 -3.85
C ILE A 23 -8.71 -3.74 -3.41
N MET A 24 -9.77 -3.02 -3.06
CA MET A 24 -11.04 -3.65 -2.68
C MET A 24 -11.61 -4.49 -3.82
N LEU A 25 -11.64 -3.96 -5.05
CA LEU A 25 -12.06 -4.72 -6.25
C LEU A 25 -11.19 -5.95 -6.52
N HIS A 26 -9.86 -5.84 -6.34
CA HIS A 26 -8.93 -6.97 -6.42
C HIS A 26 -9.28 -8.09 -5.44
N HIS A 27 -9.63 -7.75 -4.20
CA HIS A 27 -10.02 -8.78 -3.25
C HIS A 27 -11.41 -9.34 -3.53
N ILE A 28 -12.37 -8.49 -3.92
CA ILE A 28 -13.71 -8.96 -4.34
C ILE A 28 -13.58 -10.00 -5.47
N SER A 29 -12.70 -9.77 -6.46
CA SER A 29 -12.48 -10.73 -7.55
C SER A 29 -11.92 -12.08 -7.09
N GLN A 30 -11.35 -12.18 -5.88
CA GLN A 30 -10.88 -13.44 -5.30
C GLN A 30 -12.00 -14.23 -4.61
N TYR A 31 -13.06 -13.56 -4.15
CA TYR A 31 -14.24 -14.19 -3.54
C TYR A 31 -15.31 -14.53 -4.59
N VAL A 32 -15.36 -13.76 -5.66
CA VAL A 32 -16.32 -13.91 -6.75
C VAL A 32 -15.70 -14.78 -7.83
N TYR A 33 -16.10 -16.06 -7.89
CA TYR A 33 -15.83 -16.92 -9.04
C TYR A 33 -16.70 -16.48 -10.23
N CYS A 34 -16.37 -15.34 -10.85
CA CYS A 34 -16.92 -14.97 -12.13
C CYS A 34 -15.91 -15.39 -13.22
N SER A 35 -16.30 -16.26 -14.13
CA SER A 35 -15.48 -16.81 -15.22
C SER A 35 -15.18 -15.77 -16.33
N SER A 36 -14.89 -14.52 -15.97
CA SER A 36 -14.87 -13.39 -16.89
C SER A 36 -13.65 -12.48 -16.70
N ILE A 37 -13.46 -11.63 -17.70
CA ILE A 37 -12.45 -10.56 -17.80
C ILE A 37 -12.22 -9.78 -16.48
N PHE A 38 -13.23 -9.71 -15.61
CA PHE A 38 -13.15 -9.08 -14.29
C PHE A 38 -12.05 -9.70 -13.42
N ASN A 39 -12.03 -11.03 -13.28
CA ASN A 39 -11.00 -11.72 -12.50
C ASN A 39 -9.63 -11.53 -13.14
N PHE A 40 -9.55 -11.60 -14.48
CA PHE A 40 -8.30 -11.36 -15.21
C PHE A 40 -7.74 -9.94 -15.01
N ILE A 41 -8.60 -8.91 -15.04
CA ILE A 41 -8.20 -7.51 -14.84
C ILE A 41 -7.77 -7.28 -13.39
N PHE A 42 -8.58 -7.72 -12.43
CA PHE A 42 -8.39 -7.34 -11.03
C PHE A 42 -7.41 -8.22 -10.25
N GLU A 43 -7.16 -9.48 -10.65
CA GLU A 43 -6.19 -10.36 -9.98
C GLU A 43 -4.77 -9.77 -9.93
N GLN A 44 -4.36 -9.01 -10.95
CA GLN A 44 -3.00 -8.46 -11.04
C GLN A 44 -2.86 -7.05 -10.41
N ILE A 45 -3.97 -6.43 -10.01
CA ILE A 45 -4.02 -5.03 -9.57
C ILE A 45 -3.62 -4.86 -8.11
N GLY A 46 -3.85 -5.84 -7.22
CA GLY A 46 -3.60 -5.69 -5.79
C GLY A 46 -2.17 -5.29 -5.43
N SER A 47 -1.17 -6.00 -5.98
CA SER A 47 0.25 -5.68 -5.74
C SER A 47 0.67 -4.32 -6.30
N THR A 48 0.10 -3.95 -7.45
CA THR A 48 0.31 -2.70 -8.18
C THR A 48 -0.22 -1.51 -7.38
N ALA A 49 -1.45 -1.59 -6.89
CA ALA A 49 -2.07 -0.53 -6.10
C ALA A 49 -1.39 -0.34 -4.73
N THR A 50 -0.97 -1.44 -4.10
CA THR A 50 -0.27 -1.36 -2.80
C THR A 50 1.12 -0.71 -2.92
N ALA A 51 1.80 -0.87 -4.05
CA ALA A 51 3.08 -0.20 -4.32
C ALA A 51 2.96 1.33 -4.23
N ILE A 52 1.84 1.90 -4.68
CA ILE A 52 1.60 3.35 -4.61
C ILE A 52 1.52 3.84 -3.15
N PHE A 53 0.88 3.08 -2.27
CA PHE A 53 0.85 3.40 -0.84
C PHE A 53 2.24 3.38 -0.21
N PHE A 54 3.07 2.39 -0.55
CA PHE A 54 4.47 2.37 -0.10
C PHE A 54 5.26 3.56 -0.66
N PHE A 55 5.10 3.88 -1.94
CA PHE A 55 5.75 5.03 -2.56
C PHE A 55 5.38 6.35 -1.90
N TYR A 56 4.09 6.64 -1.73
CA TYR A 56 3.66 7.87 -1.05
C TYR A 56 4.09 7.91 0.41
N SER A 57 4.15 6.77 1.08
CA SER A 57 4.68 6.70 2.44
C SER A 57 6.15 7.07 2.50
N GLY A 58 6.98 6.52 1.60
CA GLY A 58 8.40 6.87 1.48
C GLY A 58 8.59 8.34 1.10
N TYR A 59 7.90 8.78 0.05
CA TYR A 59 7.95 10.17 -0.40
C TYR A 59 7.56 11.16 0.71
N GLY A 60 6.47 10.88 1.42
CA GLY A 60 5.97 11.72 2.50
C GLY A 60 6.91 11.80 3.69
N VAL A 61 7.54 10.69 4.12
CA VAL A 61 8.50 10.75 5.23
C VAL A 61 9.77 11.51 4.86
N MET A 62 10.22 11.39 3.61
CA MET A 62 11.39 12.10 3.13
C MET A 62 11.13 13.59 2.93
N GLN A 63 9.98 13.97 2.36
CA GLN A 63 9.55 15.37 2.31
C GLN A 63 9.38 15.98 3.70
N GLY A 64 8.86 15.21 4.66
CA GLY A 64 8.80 15.63 6.06
C GLY A 64 10.18 15.95 6.63
N LEU A 65 11.17 15.08 6.38
CA LEU A 65 12.55 15.29 6.81
C LEU A 65 13.23 16.48 6.13
N ILE A 66 12.97 16.71 4.83
CA ILE A 66 13.55 17.81 4.07
C ILE A 66 13.00 19.16 4.53
N ASN A 67 11.69 19.24 4.79
CA ASN A 67 11.01 20.52 4.98
C ASN A 67 10.76 20.90 6.45
N LYS A 68 10.93 19.98 7.41
CA LYS A 68 10.65 20.24 8.83
C LYS A 68 11.91 20.06 9.68
N ASN A 69 12.26 21.09 10.44
CA ASN A 69 13.27 20.98 11.49
C ASN A 69 12.82 19.95 12.54
N ASP A 70 13.78 19.24 13.12
CA ASP A 70 13.54 18.26 14.19
C ASP A 70 12.52 17.17 13.84
N TYR A 71 12.31 16.87 12.56
CA TYR A 71 11.32 15.90 12.09
C TYR A 71 11.47 14.50 12.72
N MET A 72 12.71 14.11 13.04
CA MET A 72 13.02 12.83 13.67
C MET A 72 12.59 12.75 15.14
N ASN A 73 12.36 13.89 15.81
CA ASN A 73 11.94 13.92 17.20
C ASN A 73 10.49 13.40 17.34
N GLY A 74 10.36 12.28 18.06
CA GLY A 74 9.09 11.58 18.23
C GLY A 74 8.56 10.92 16.95
N PHE A 75 9.37 10.76 15.89
CA PHE A 75 8.94 10.20 14.61
C PHE A 75 8.22 8.85 14.76
N LEU A 76 8.85 7.88 15.45
CA LEU A 76 8.26 6.55 15.64
C LEU A 76 6.96 6.60 16.44
N LYS A 77 6.88 7.46 17.47
CA LYS A 77 5.65 7.67 18.26
C LYS A 77 4.52 8.19 17.36
N LYS A 78 4.79 9.21 16.54
CA LYS A 78 3.82 9.78 15.60
C LYS A 78 3.32 8.73 14.60
N ARG A 79 4.21 7.93 14.04
CA ARG A 79 3.86 6.86 13.08
C ARG A 79 3.09 5.71 13.74
N PHE A 80 3.49 5.29 14.93
CA PHE A 80 2.76 4.30 15.71
C PHE A 80 1.35 4.77 16.04
N VAL A 81 1.17 6.05 16.40
CA VAL A 81 -0.18 6.61 16.63
C VAL A 81 -0.98 6.63 15.34
N SER A 82 -0.44 7.18 14.24
CA SER A 82 -1.20 7.35 13.00
C SER A 82 -1.52 6.04 12.26
N VAL A 83 -0.69 5.00 12.42
CA VAL A 83 -0.82 3.73 11.68
C VAL A 83 -1.12 2.57 12.64
N GLY A 84 -0.38 2.47 13.74
CA GLY A 84 -0.53 1.38 14.71
C GLY A 84 -1.86 1.42 15.46
N VAL A 85 -2.36 2.60 15.88
CA VAL A 85 -3.62 2.67 16.62
C VAL A 85 -4.83 2.23 15.79
N PRO A 86 -5.07 2.75 14.56
CA PRO A 86 -6.16 2.25 13.72
C PRO A 86 -6.03 0.74 13.43
N PHE A 87 -4.81 0.25 13.26
CA PHE A 87 -4.54 -1.17 13.07
C PHE A 87 -4.90 -2.02 14.30
N ILE A 88 -4.56 -1.58 15.50
CA ILE A 88 -4.94 -2.28 16.74
C ILE A 88 -6.46 -2.31 16.88
N ILE A 89 -7.14 -1.18 16.62
CA ILE A 89 -8.61 -1.11 16.64
C ILE A 89 -9.22 -2.11 15.64
N ALA A 90 -8.68 -2.17 14.41
CA ALA A 90 -9.12 -3.14 13.42
C ALA A 90 -8.94 -4.60 13.89
N ASN A 91 -7.83 -4.92 14.57
CA ASN A 91 -7.59 -6.25 15.12
C ASN A 91 -8.61 -6.58 16.21
N LEU A 92 -8.87 -5.64 17.12
CA LEU A 92 -9.86 -5.82 18.19
C LEU A 92 -11.27 -6.09 17.64
N ILE A 93 -11.72 -5.29 16.67
CA ILE A 93 -13.01 -5.51 15.99
C ILE A 93 -13.04 -6.91 15.37
N TYR A 94 -11.98 -7.28 14.66
CA TYR A 94 -11.89 -8.56 14.00
C TYR A 94 -11.90 -9.75 14.98
N TYR A 95 -11.20 -9.65 16.11
CA TYR A 95 -11.23 -10.66 17.17
C TYR A 95 -12.63 -10.86 17.77
N VAL A 96 -13.37 -9.77 17.97
CA VAL A 96 -14.76 -9.85 18.43
C VAL A 96 -15.61 -10.62 17.43
N LEU A 97 -15.50 -10.31 16.13
CA LEU A 97 -16.24 -11.01 15.08
C LEU A 97 -15.90 -12.51 15.02
N LEU A 98 -14.62 -12.89 15.14
CA LEU A 98 -14.23 -14.30 15.19
C LEU A 98 -14.80 -15.03 16.40
N THR A 99 -14.90 -14.35 17.53
CA THR A 99 -15.45 -14.92 18.77
C THR A 99 -16.95 -15.15 18.62
N VAL A 100 -17.68 -14.17 18.04
CA VAL A 100 -19.10 -14.30 17.73
C VAL A 100 -19.36 -15.46 16.75
N ASP A 101 -18.46 -15.67 15.79
CA ASP A 101 -18.58 -16.73 14.80
C ASP A 101 -18.12 -18.11 15.32
N GLY A 102 -17.60 -18.19 16.55
CA GLY A 102 -17.02 -19.42 17.11
C GLY A 102 -15.71 -19.85 16.46
N LEU A 103 -15.10 -19.02 15.60
CA LEU A 103 -13.92 -19.32 14.80
C LEU A 103 -12.60 -18.88 15.46
N PHE A 104 -12.65 -18.30 16.66
CA PHE A 104 -11.48 -17.76 17.33
C PHE A 104 -10.39 -18.82 17.56
N THR A 105 -10.74 -19.95 18.17
CA THR A 105 -9.79 -21.03 18.49
C THR A 105 -9.15 -21.60 17.24
N ASP A 106 -9.93 -21.84 16.18
CA ASP A 106 -9.44 -22.36 14.92
C ASP A 106 -8.45 -21.41 14.24
N ARG A 107 -8.76 -20.10 14.26
CA ARG A 107 -7.88 -19.09 13.67
C ARG A 107 -6.58 -18.92 14.46
N MET A 108 -6.64 -18.93 15.78
CA MET A 108 -5.44 -18.87 16.62
C MET A 108 -4.56 -20.11 16.39
N SER A 109 -5.15 -21.29 16.35
CA SER A 109 -4.44 -22.54 16.01
C SER A 109 -3.79 -22.48 14.63
N TYR A 110 -4.48 -21.94 13.61
CA TYR A 110 -3.92 -21.75 12.26
C TYR A 110 -2.67 -20.85 12.27
N LEU A 111 -2.69 -19.75 13.03
CA LEU A 111 -1.57 -18.81 13.12
C LEU A 111 -0.31 -19.46 13.70
N PHE A 112 -0.47 -20.19 14.80
CA PHE A 112 0.65 -20.86 15.48
C PHE A 112 1.19 -22.04 14.68
N THR A 113 0.33 -22.82 14.04
CA THR A 113 0.75 -24.01 13.28
C THR A 113 1.40 -23.67 11.94
N ARG A 114 1.01 -22.56 11.30
CA ARG A 114 1.55 -22.16 9.98
C ARG A 114 2.59 -21.04 10.03
N LYS A 115 3.28 -20.85 11.16
CA LYS A 115 4.38 -19.86 11.29
C LYS A 115 3.98 -18.46 10.79
N PHE A 116 2.76 -17.99 11.09
CA PHE A 116 2.28 -16.67 10.64
C PHE A 116 2.23 -16.51 9.10
N GLU A 117 2.03 -17.59 8.33
CA GLU A 117 1.89 -17.55 6.85
C GLU A 117 0.83 -16.55 6.38
N LYS A 118 -0.20 -16.31 7.20
CA LYS A 118 -1.19 -15.24 7.04
C LYS A 118 -1.22 -14.39 8.30
N ALA A 119 -1.37 -13.07 8.11
CA ALA A 119 -1.65 -12.18 9.22
C ALA A 119 -3.04 -12.46 9.81
N ILE A 120 -3.25 -12.05 11.06
CA ILE A 120 -4.47 -12.33 11.83
C ILE A 120 -5.69 -11.74 11.12
N ILE A 121 -5.64 -10.44 10.80
CA ILE A 121 -6.62 -9.80 9.92
C ILE A 121 -6.22 -10.05 8.46
N PRO A 122 -7.20 -10.31 7.56
CA PRO A 122 -6.98 -10.18 6.12
C PRO A 122 -6.24 -8.87 5.77
N ASN A 123 -5.22 -8.96 4.91
CA ASN A 123 -4.46 -7.82 4.39
C ASN A 123 -3.64 -6.99 5.40
N ALA A 124 -3.53 -7.42 6.67
CA ALA A 124 -2.72 -6.77 7.70
C ALA A 124 -1.20 -6.71 7.38
N TRP A 125 -0.73 -7.54 6.44
CA TRP A 125 0.66 -7.58 6.01
C TRP A 125 1.19 -6.19 5.62
N PHE A 126 0.38 -5.37 4.96
CA PHE A 126 0.79 -4.03 4.53
C PHE A 126 1.18 -3.15 5.71
N VAL A 127 0.38 -3.17 6.78
CA VAL A 127 0.61 -2.36 7.98
C VAL A 127 1.89 -2.78 8.69
N ILE A 128 2.11 -4.09 8.82
CA ILE A 128 3.33 -4.65 9.42
C ILE A 128 4.54 -4.20 8.60
N MET A 129 4.48 -4.35 7.27
CA MET A 129 5.57 -3.98 6.38
C MET A 129 5.87 -2.48 6.41
N ILE A 130 4.86 -1.60 6.37
CA ILE A 130 5.11 -0.15 6.41
C ILE A 130 5.68 0.30 7.75
N MET A 131 5.25 -0.30 8.86
CA MET A 131 5.83 -0.01 10.19
C MET A 131 7.31 -0.40 10.25
N LEU A 132 7.68 -1.57 9.69
CA LEU A 132 9.08 -1.98 9.59
C LEU A 132 9.89 -1.04 8.68
N MET A 133 9.33 -0.59 7.55
CA MET A 133 9.99 0.40 6.69
C MET A 133 10.19 1.74 7.39
N TYR A 134 9.24 2.19 8.23
CA TYR A 134 9.43 3.39 9.03
C TYR A 134 10.52 3.23 10.08
N ILE A 135 10.65 2.06 10.70
CA ILE A 135 11.76 1.75 11.60
C ILE A 135 13.08 1.77 10.82
N ALA A 136 13.15 1.12 9.66
CA ALA A 136 14.33 1.12 8.80
C ALA A 136 14.72 2.55 8.38
N PHE A 137 13.74 3.37 7.96
CA PHE A 137 13.96 4.78 7.64
C PHE A 137 14.48 5.56 8.83
N TYR A 138 13.87 5.40 10.01
CA TYR A 138 14.26 6.12 11.22
C TYR A 138 15.70 5.81 11.62
N ILE A 139 16.05 4.53 11.73
CA ILE A 139 17.40 4.10 12.09
C ILE A 139 18.39 4.62 11.05
N SER A 140 18.08 4.44 9.76
CA SER A 140 19.01 4.82 8.69
C SER A 140 19.27 6.32 8.66
N LEU A 141 18.22 7.16 8.66
CA LEU A 141 18.38 8.61 8.48
C LEU A 141 18.75 9.33 9.78
N LYS A 142 18.51 8.74 10.95
CA LYS A 142 18.93 9.33 12.24
C LYS A 142 20.42 9.15 12.49
N PHE A 143 21.01 8.02 12.09
CA PHE A 143 22.39 7.66 12.44
C PHE A 143 23.40 7.88 11.31
N THR A 144 22.98 8.29 10.11
CA THR A 144 23.89 8.64 9.02
C THR A 144 24.11 10.15 8.92
N GLN A 145 25.32 10.54 8.54
CA GLN A 145 25.70 11.96 8.40
C GLN A 145 25.02 12.66 7.21
N THR A 146 24.76 11.93 6.12
CA THR A 146 24.14 12.51 4.92
C THR A 146 22.85 11.77 4.58
N ARG A 147 21.87 12.52 4.04
CA ARG A 147 20.61 11.93 3.57
C ARG A 147 20.83 10.86 2.49
N LYS A 148 21.80 11.06 1.60
CA LYS A 148 22.14 10.09 0.55
C LYS A 148 22.63 8.78 1.15
N THR A 149 23.53 8.84 2.12
CA THR A 149 24.00 7.66 2.86
C THR A 149 22.85 6.99 3.60
N GLY A 150 22.00 7.75 4.28
CA GLY A 150 20.83 7.21 4.97
C GLY A 150 19.84 6.51 4.03
N ILE A 151 19.57 7.08 2.86
CA ILE A 151 18.75 6.41 1.83
C ILE A 151 19.41 5.10 1.38
N ALA A 152 20.73 5.09 1.15
CA ALA A 152 21.46 3.89 0.76
C ALA A 152 21.40 2.79 1.84
N VAL A 153 21.61 3.15 3.12
CA VAL A 153 21.48 2.23 4.25
C VAL A 153 20.05 1.70 4.37
N CYS A 154 19.04 2.57 4.28
CA CYS A 154 17.63 2.16 4.31
C CYS A 154 17.29 1.21 3.16
N SER A 155 17.83 1.46 1.97
CA SER A 155 17.67 0.60 0.79
C SER A 155 18.30 -0.78 1.05
N GLY A 156 19.49 -0.82 1.63
CA GLY A 156 20.17 -2.06 2.00
C GLY A 156 19.39 -2.88 3.02
N ILE A 157 18.84 -2.25 4.06
CA ILE A 157 18.00 -2.92 5.06
C ILE A 157 16.74 -3.51 4.41
N ILE A 158 16.03 -2.73 3.61
CA ILE A 158 14.81 -3.19 2.93
C ILE A 158 15.11 -4.33 1.94
N PHE A 159 16.23 -4.23 1.21
CA PHE A 159 16.68 -5.27 0.30
C PHE A 159 17.00 -6.58 1.04
N LEU A 160 17.82 -6.50 2.09
CA LEU A 160 18.17 -7.65 2.91
C LEU A 160 16.93 -8.30 3.51
N TYR A 161 16.00 -7.48 4.01
CA TYR A 161 14.73 -7.97 4.54
C TYR A 161 13.91 -8.71 3.48
N ALA A 162 13.80 -8.16 2.26
CA ALA A 162 13.11 -8.81 1.15
C ALA A 162 13.73 -10.20 0.84
N ILE A 163 15.06 -10.29 0.81
CA ILE A 163 15.78 -11.55 0.60
C ILE A 163 15.48 -12.54 1.72
N ILE A 164 15.55 -12.13 2.99
CA ILE A 164 15.24 -12.98 4.14
C ILE A 164 13.84 -13.56 4.01
N LEU A 165 12.82 -12.73 3.74
CA LEU A 165 11.43 -13.18 3.59
C LEU A 165 11.23 -14.15 2.42
N CYS A 166 11.98 -13.94 1.33
CA CYS A 166 11.97 -14.85 0.19
C CYS A 166 12.65 -16.19 0.51
N THR A 167 13.76 -16.17 1.25
CA THR A 167 14.50 -17.36 1.66
C THR A 167 13.68 -18.22 2.63
N VAL A 168 12.94 -17.60 3.56
CA VAL A 168 12.01 -18.33 4.45
C VAL A 168 10.70 -18.74 3.75
N GLN A 169 10.60 -18.54 2.43
CA GLN A 169 9.49 -18.94 1.58
C GLN A 169 8.13 -18.37 2.02
N LEU A 170 8.12 -17.16 2.58
CA LEU A 170 6.87 -16.45 2.82
C LEU A 170 6.20 -16.08 1.51
N ARG A 171 4.89 -15.83 1.57
CA ARG A 171 4.12 -15.48 0.38
C ARG A 171 4.63 -14.19 -0.27
N PRO A 172 4.67 -14.08 -1.61
CA PRO A 172 5.30 -12.97 -2.29
C PRO A 172 4.80 -11.57 -1.94
N TYR A 173 3.54 -11.43 -1.51
CA TYR A 173 2.99 -10.12 -1.14
C TYR A 173 3.76 -9.45 0.01
N TRP A 174 4.44 -10.22 0.86
CA TRP A 174 5.27 -9.70 1.95
C TRP A 174 6.50 -8.93 1.48
N TYR A 175 6.99 -9.18 0.26
CA TYR A 175 8.26 -8.62 -0.21
C TYR A 175 8.23 -8.07 -1.65
N SER A 176 7.11 -8.16 -2.36
CA SER A 176 7.04 -7.86 -3.81
C SER A 176 6.96 -6.37 -4.18
N ALA A 177 6.72 -5.48 -3.20
CA ALA A 177 6.50 -4.05 -3.46
C ALA A 177 7.34 -3.13 -2.56
N LEU A 178 8.32 -3.69 -1.83
CA LEU A 178 9.08 -2.94 -0.82
C LEU A 178 9.95 -1.85 -1.46
N PHE A 179 10.43 -2.05 -2.69
CA PHE A 179 11.29 -1.07 -3.35
C PHE A 179 10.51 0.19 -3.75
N ALA A 180 9.18 0.14 -3.80
CA ALA A 180 8.37 1.34 -4.04
C ALA A 180 8.55 2.38 -2.93
N PHE A 181 8.71 1.95 -1.68
CA PHE A 181 9.01 2.85 -0.55
C PHE A 181 10.35 3.55 -0.72
N VAL A 182 11.40 2.77 -1.05
CA VAL A 182 12.74 3.30 -1.34
C VAL A 182 12.71 4.27 -2.52
N PHE A 183 11.97 3.93 -3.57
CA PHE A 183 11.77 4.80 -4.71
C PHE A 183 11.11 6.12 -4.30
N GLY A 184 10.14 6.10 -3.38
CA GLY A 184 9.57 7.31 -2.77
C GLY A 184 10.61 8.20 -2.08
N LEU A 185 11.53 7.60 -1.29
CA LEU A 185 12.64 8.34 -0.65
C LEU A 185 13.55 9.01 -1.68
N ILE A 186 13.99 8.24 -2.69
CA ILE A 186 14.89 8.71 -3.75
C ILE A 186 14.20 9.81 -4.57
N HIS A 187 12.93 9.62 -4.91
CA HIS A 187 12.15 10.60 -5.69
C HIS A 187 11.99 11.91 -4.92
N ALA A 188 11.80 11.88 -3.60
CA ALA A 188 11.73 13.10 -2.80
C ALA A 188 13.07 13.85 -2.74
N GLU A 189 14.19 13.14 -2.54
CA GLU A 189 15.54 13.76 -2.49
C GLU A 189 15.92 14.41 -3.83
N TYR A 190 15.54 13.80 -4.96
CA TYR A 190 15.90 14.25 -6.29
C TYR A 190 14.72 14.80 -7.09
N LYS A 191 13.73 15.39 -6.41
CA LYS A 191 12.44 15.82 -6.99
C LYS A 191 12.60 16.57 -8.32
N SER A 192 13.42 17.62 -8.37
CA SER A 192 13.61 18.44 -9.59
C SER A 192 14.13 17.64 -10.80
N LYS A 193 15.01 16.65 -10.54
CA LYS A 193 15.52 15.75 -11.59
C LYS A 193 14.43 14.81 -12.09
N PHE A 194 13.64 14.22 -11.20
CA PHE A 194 12.54 13.34 -11.60
C PHE A 194 11.43 14.09 -12.34
N ASP A 195 11.04 15.27 -11.86
CA ASP A 195 9.99 16.07 -12.48
C ASP A 195 10.37 16.46 -13.92
N SER A 196 11.62 16.87 -14.16
CA SER A 196 12.11 17.16 -15.51
C SER A 196 12.20 15.92 -16.41
N LEU A 197 12.65 14.78 -15.86
CA LEU A 197 12.69 13.51 -16.58
C LEU A 197 11.30 13.00 -16.97
N LEU A 198 10.29 13.17 -16.12
CA LEU A 198 8.92 12.75 -16.41
C LEU A 198 8.26 13.60 -17.51
N GLN A 199 8.61 14.88 -17.60
CA GLN A 199 7.99 15.79 -18.58
C GLN A 199 8.55 15.62 -20.00
N LYS A 200 9.84 15.35 -20.15
CA LYS A 200 10.48 15.20 -21.47
C LYS A 200 10.08 13.88 -22.13
N HIS A 201 9.54 13.92 -23.36
CA HIS A 201 9.06 12.74 -24.11
C HIS A 201 8.05 11.86 -23.33
N ALA A 202 7.17 12.49 -22.56
CA ALA A 202 6.28 11.80 -21.61
C ALA A 202 5.48 10.63 -22.24
N VAL A 203 4.90 10.81 -23.43
CA VAL A 203 4.10 9.77 -24.10
C VAL A 203 4.95 8.55 -24.48
N LEU A 204 6.10 8.77 -25.12
CA LEU A 204 6.97 7.66 -25.54
C LEU A 204 7.49 6.87 -24.34
N LYS A 205 7.90 7.58 -23.28
CA LYS A 205 8.32 6.92 -22.05
C LYS A 205 7.16 6.20 -21.37
N PHE A 206 5.96 6.77 -21.33
CA PHE A 206 4.76 6.09 -20.83
C PHE A 206 4.52 4.77 -21.54
N ILE A 207 4.54 4.77 -22.88
CA ILE A 207 4.39 3.56 -23.69
C ILE A 207 5.52 2.55 -23.36
N PHE A 208 6.77 3.01 -23.28
CA PHE A 208 7.90 2.17 -22.91
C PHE A 208 7.73 1.50 -21.55
N PHE A 209 7.32 2.24 -20.53
CA PHE A 209 7.11 1.68 -19.18
C PHE A 209 5.90 0.74 -19.12
N CYS A 210 4.82 1.03 -19.86
CA CYS A 210 3.69 0.09 -20.01
C CYS A 210 4.13 -1.22 -20.68
N PHE A 211 4.94 -1.13 -21.74
CA PHE A 211 5.52 -2.31 -22.38
C PHE A 211 6.46 -3.06 -21.45
N ALA A 212 7.35 -2.36 -20.73
CA ALA A 212 8.25 -2.96 -19.75
C ALA A 212 7.48 -3.66 -18.62
N PHE A 213 6.39 -3.06 -18.13
CA PHE A 213 5.52 -3.68 -17.14
C PHE A 213 4.91 -4.99 -17.66
N LEU A 214 4.37 -4.98 -18.89
CA LEU A 214 3.78 -6.17 -19.50
C LEU A 214 4.85 -7.26 -19.74
N PHE A 215 6.00 -6.88 -20.30
CA PHE A 215 7.13 -7.78 -20.54
C PHE A 215 7.59 -8.45 -19.25
N LEU A 216 7.83 -7.68 -18.18
CA LEU A 216 8.22 -8.23 -16.89
C LEU A 216 7.13 -9.10 -16.26
N THR A 217 5.85 -8.86 -16.57
CA THR A 217 4.75 -9.72 -16.12
C THR A 217 4.82 -11.10 -16.77
N VAL A 218 5.10 -11.16 -18.07
CA VAL A 218 5.27 -12.42 -18.81
C VAL A 218 6.52 -13.16 -18.32
N ILE A 219 7.65 -12.46 -18.22
CA ILE A 219 8.92 -13.06 -17.76
C ILE A 219 8.79 -13.64 -16.35
N ALA A 220 8.10 -12.94 -15.43
CA ALA A 220 7.89 -13.43 -14.06
C ALA A 220 7.08 -14.73 -13.99
N LYS A 221 6.33 -15.10 -15.03
CA LYS A 221 5.58 -16.38 -15.09
C LYS A 221 6.42 -17.54 -15.61
N VAL A 222 7.48 -17.26 -16.37
CA VAL A 222 8.34 -18.29 -17.00
C VAL A 222 9.55 -18.63 -16.13
N ILE A 223 10.01 -17.69 -15.31
CA ILE A 223 11.19 -17.88 -14.46
C ILE A 223 10.83 -18.66 -13.18
N SER A 224 11.57 -19.75 -12.92
CA SER A 224 11.40 -20.58 -11.72
C SER A 224 12.12 -20.05 -10.47
N SER A 225 13.16 -19.22 -10.64
CA SER A 225 13.95 -18.71 -9.50
C SER A 225 13.17 -17.67 -8.69
N SER A 226 12.90 -17.99 -7.42
CA SER A 226 12.17 -17.12 -6.48
C SER A 226 12.87 -15.77 -6.26
N TYR A 227 14.20 -15.75 -6.20
CA TYR A 227 15.00 -14.53 -6.04
C TYR A 227 14.90 -13.63 -7.28
N ILE A 228 14.95 -14.19 -8.49
CA ILE A 228 14.79 -13.39 -9.72
C ILE A 228 13.36 -12.83 -9.79
N VAL A 229 12.35 -13.65 -9.46
CA VAL A 229 10.95 -13.20 -9.38
C VAL A 229 10.77 -12.09 -8.34
N LEU A 230 11.45 -12.16 -7.19
CA LEU A 230 11.47 -11.10 -6.18
C LEU A 230 11.97 -9.77 -6.76
N ILE A 231 13.09 -9.79 -7.49
CA ILE A 231 13.66 -8.60 -8.13
C ILE A 231 12.71 -8.05 -9.19
N ILE A 232 12.18 -8.92 -10.06
CA ILE A 232 11.25 -8.51 -11.11
C ILE A 232 9.99 -7.86 -10.53
N LYS A 233 9.40 -8.46 -9.50
CA LYS A 233 8.19 -7.91 -8.86
C LYS A 233 8.43 -6.53 -8.25
N ASN A 234 9.57 -6.33 -7.60
CA ASN A 234 9.93 -5.02 -7.05
C ASN A 234 10.24 -3.97 -8.13
N ILE A 235 10.91 -4.36 -9.23
CA ILE A 235 11.10 -3.47 -10.38
C ILE A 235 9.74 -3.09 -10.97
N ARG A 236 8.83 -4.04 -11.13
CA ARG A 236 7.45 -3.77 -11.57
C ARG A 236 6.74 -2.79 -10.64
N ALA A 237 6.90 -2.91 -9.33
CA ALA A 237 6.32 -1.96 -8.37
C ALA A 237 6.84 -0.52 -8.58
N VAL A 238 8.13 -0.34 -8.87
CA VAL A 238 8.71 0.98 -9.20
C VAL A 238 8.19 1.52 -10.53
N ILE A 239 8.09 0.66 -11.56
CA ILE A 239 7.50 1.02 -12.85
C ILE A 239 6.04 1.46 -12.69
N THR A 240 5.27 0.71 -11.91
CA THR A 240 3.88 1.04 -11.57
C THR A 240 3.78 2.44 -10.95
N CYS A 241 4.63 2.75 -9.97
CA CYS A 241 4.65 4.09 -9.37
C CYS A 241 4.88 5.16 -10.43
N THR A 242 5.84 4.93 -11.33
CA THR A 242 6.16 5.86 -12.43
C THR A 242 4.97 6.06 -13.39
N ILE A 243 4.29 4.98 -13.79
CA ILE A 243 3.09 5.03 -14.64
C ILE A 243 1.98 5.82 -13.95
N VAL A 244 1.69 5.52 -12.67
CA VAL A 244 0.64 6.20 -11.90
C VAL A 244 0.96 7.68 -11.72
N LEU A 245 2.22 8.06 -11.50
CA LEU A 245 2.61 9.47 -11.45
C LEU A 245 2.32 10.18 -12.78
N TRP A 246 2.58 9.56 -13.93
CA TRP A 246 2.18 10.13 -15.22
C TRP A 246 0.69 10.24 -15.39
N LEU A 247 -0.07 9.19 -15.05
CA LEU A 247 -1.54 9.24 -15.10
C LEU A 247 -2.07 10.38 -14.21
N SER A 248 -1.47 10.56 -13.03
CA SER A 248 -1.84 11.63 -12.10
C SER A 248 -1.58 13.04 -12.67
N MET A 249 -0.60 13.21 -13.57
CA MET A 249 -0.39 14.46 -14.30
C MET A 249 -1.49 14.74 -15.34
N ILE A 250 -2.15 13.69 -15.85
CA ILE A 250 -3.23 13.80 -16.84
C ILE A 250 -4.57 14.01 -16.13
N ILE A 251 -4.78 13.33 -14.99
CA ILE A 251 -6.05 13.33 -14.27
C ILE A 251 -6.49 14.74 -13.89
N GLY A 252 -5.54 15.66 -13.61
CA GLY A 252 -5.61 17.13 -13.79
C GLY A 252 -6.82 17.92 -13.25
N LYS A 253 -7.81 17.25 -12.68
CA LYS A 253 -9.09 17.79 -12.26
C LYS A 253 -9.27 17.43 -10.79
N ARG A 254 -9.35 18.47 -9.97
CA ARG A 254 -9.77 18.34 -8.57
C ARG A 254 -11.14 17.68 -8.52
N ASN A 255 -11.28 16.68 -7.65
CA ASN A 255 -12.52 15.95 -7.45
C ASN A 255 -12.72 15.81 -5.94
N SER A 256 -13.64 16.59 -5.38
CA SER A 256 -13.86 16.65 -3.93
C SER A 256 -14.26 15.30 -3.33
N VAL A 257 -15.02 14.47 -4.06
CA VAL A 257 -15.43 13.14 -3.61
C VAL A 257 -14.22 12.21 -3.51
N LEU A 258 -13.37 12.18 -4.54
CA LEU A 258 -12.15 11.37 -4.51
C LEU A 258 -11.10 11.93 -3.54
N GLU A 259 -11.03 13.25 -3.35
CA GLU A 259 -10.19 13.87 -2.31
C GLU A 259 -10.64 13.38 -0.92
N HIS A 260 -11.95 13.39 -0.65
CA HIS A 260 -12.54 12.90 0.60
C HIS A 260 -12.29 11.40 0.82
N PHE A 261 -12.54 10.55 -0.19
CA PHE A 261 -12.21 9.12 -0.10
C PHE A 261 -10.69 8.88 0.07
N GLY A 262 -9.87 9.82 -0.38
CA GLY A 262 -8.42 9.81 -0.18
C GLY A 262 -8.01 10.03 1.26
N ASP A 263 -8.80 10.79 2.02
CA ASP A 263 -8.57 11.05 3.45
C ASP A 263 -8.80 9.78 4.28
N ILE A 264 -9.88 9.06 3.99
CA ILE A 264 -10.26 7.79 4.67
C ILE A 264 -9.66 6.53 4.01
N SER A 265 -8.72 6.70 3.07
CA SER A 265 -8.25 5.59 2.23
C SER A 265 -7.54 4.49 3.03
N TYR A 266 -6.95 4.86 4.17
CA TYR A 266 -6.25 3.91 5.03
C TYR A 266 -7.24 3.01 5.77
N GLU A 267 -8.33 3.59 6.25
CA GLU A 267 -9.43 2.88 6.90
C GLU A 267 -10.17 1.99 5.88
N ILE A 268 -10.42 2.48 4.66
CA ILE A 268 -10.95 1.63 3.58
C ILE A 268 -10.05 0.39 3.39
N PHE A 269 -8.73 0.59 3.33
CA PHE A 269 -7.77 -0.52 3.22
C PHE A 269 -7.82 -1.47 4.43
N LEU A 270 -8.01 -1.00 5.65
CA LEU A 270 -8.06 -1.86 6.83
C LEU A 270 -9.34 -2.71 6.91
N TYR A 271 -10.49 -2.09 6.64
CA TYR A 271 -11.78 -2.69 7.00
C TYR A 271 -12.42 -3.51 5.89
N HIS A 272 -12.10 -3.27 4.60
CA HIS A 272 -12.72 -4.01 3.51
C HIS A 272 -12.50 -5.53 3.65
N GLY A 273 -11.29 -5.96 4.02
CA GLY A 273 -10.93 -7.37 4.25
C GLY A 273 -11.77 -8.04 5.33
N ILE A 274 -11.96 -7.34 6.46
CA ILE A 274 -12.77 -7.80 7.59
C ILE A 274 -14.23 -7.97 7.16
N ILE A 275 -14.77 -6.97 6.45
CA ILE A 275 -16.17 -6.94 6.03
C ILE A 275 -16.44 -8.04 4.99
N MET A 276 -15.56 -8.21 4.01
CA MET A 276 -15.67 -9.28 3.02
C MET A 276 -15.74 -10.65 3.69
N GLU A 277 -14.83 -10.94 4.61
CA GLU A 277 -14.80 -12.23 5.29
C GLU A 277 -16.04 -12.45 6.16
N PHE A 278 -16.49 -11.43 6.88
CA PHE A 278 -17.71 -11.50 7.68
C PHE A 278 -18.96 -11.78 6.82
N LEU A 279 -19.07 -11.12 5.66
CA LEU A 279 -20.23 -11.26 4.77
C LEU A 279 -20.20 -12.52 3.91
N TYR A 280 -19.03 -13.10 3.63
CA TYR A 280 -18.85 -14.15 2.63
C TYR A 280 -19.75 -15.36 2.85
N MET A 281 -19.89 -15.80 4.10
CA MET A 281 -20.73 -16.96 4.47
C MET A 281 -22.20 -16.58 4.75
N ARG A 282 -22.52 -15.28 4.76
CA ARG A 282 -23.83 -14.74 5.20
C ARG A 282 -24.69 -14.24 4.05
N VAL A 283 -24.06 -13.87 2.93
CA VAL A 283 -24.74 -13.25 1.80
C VAL A 283 -24.58 -14.13 0.57
N GLY A 284 -25.62 -14.92 0.26
CA GLY A 284 -25.59 -15.82 -0.91
C GLY A 284 -25.71 -15.09 -2.26
N ASN A 285 -26.30 -13.90 -2.29
CA ASN A 285 -26.44 -13.12 -3.54
C ASN A 285 -25.21 -12.26 -3.78
N ILE A 286 -24.52 -12.50 -4.90
CA ILE A 286 -23.26 -11.85 -5.24
C ILE A 286 -23.35 -10.33 -5.40
N THR A 287 -24.46 -9.83 -5.98
CA THR A 287 -24.68 -8.40 -6.18
C THR A 287 -24.89 -7.71 -4.84
N VAL A 288 -25.72 -8.31 -3.97
CA VAL A 288 -25.94 -7.81 -2.61
C VAL A 288 -24.64 -7.85 -1.79
N PHE A 289 -23.86 -8.92 -1.92
CA PHE A 289 -22.55 -9.05 -1.27
C PHE A 289 -21.61 -7.89 -1.65
N ILE A 290 -21.45 -7.62 -2.96
CA ILE A 290 -20.62 -6.51 -3.44
C ILE A 290 -21.13 -5.16 -2.92
N LEU A 291 -22.43 -4.88 -3.04
CA LEU A 291 -23.02 -3.62 -2.58
C LEU A 291 -22.79 -3.41 -1.08
N LEU A 292 -23.01 -4.44 -0.26
CA LEU A 292 -22.80 -4.38 1.18
C LEU A 292 -21.32 -4.15 1.53
N ILE A 293 -20.38 -4.78 0.81
CA ILE A 293 -18.94 -4.53 1.02
C ILE A 293 -18.62 -3.05 0.84
N PHE A 294 -19.06 -2.44 -0.27
CA PHE A 294 -18.82 -1.02 -0.51
C PHE A 294 -19.48 -0.18 0.59
N ILE A 295 -20.78 -0.32 0.79
CA ILE A 295 -21.55 0.50 1.74
C ILE A 295 -20.96 0.42 3.15
N LEU A 296 -20.77 -0.80 3.68
CA LEU A 296 -20.27 -0.98 5.04
C LEU A 296 -18.81 -0.52 5.17
N THR A 297 -17.96 -0.74 4.15
CA THR A 297 -16.56 -0.29 4.19
C THR A 297 -16.49 1.22 4.29
N PHE A 298 -17.24 1.95 3.45
CA PHE A 298 -17.23 3.42 3.48
C PHE A 298 -17.80 3.96 4.79
N ILE A 299 -18.90 3.40 5.31
CA ILE A 299 -19.50 3.83 6.58
C ILE A 299 -18.53 3.61 7.75
N ILE A 300 -17.94 2.42 7.85
CA ILE A 300 -17.00 2.08 8.93
C ILE A 300 -15.73 2.92 8.83
N ALA A 301 -15.19 3.08 7.61
CA ALA A 301 -14.00 3.89 7.37
C ALA A 301 -14.21 5.35 7.80
N GLU A 302 -15.33 5.96 7.41
CA GLU A 302 -15.68 7.32 7.78
C GLU A 302 -15.83 7.50 9.30
N THR A 303 -16.51 6.55 9.94
CA THR A 303 -16.74 6.59 11.40
C THR A 303 -15.42 6.51 12.17
N LEU A 304 -14.56 5.57 11.79
CA LEU A 304 -13.30 5.33 12.49
C LEU A 304 -12.25 6.40 12.19
N HIS A 305 -12.26 6.97 10.98
CA HIS A 305 -11.41 8.10 10.65
C HIS A 305 -11.70 9.33 11.53
N LYS A 306 -12.99 9.67 11.70
CA LYS A 306 -13.43 10.74 12.61
C LYS A 306 -13.00 10.49 14.05
N GLY A 307 -13.17 9.26 14.53
CA GLY A 307 -12.70 8.86 15.87
C GLY A 307 -11.18 8.98 16.01
N HIS A 308 -10.41 8.63 14.98
CA HIS A 308 -8.96 8.74 15.00
C HIS A 308 -8.45 10.19 15.00
N ILE A 309 -9.09 11.08 14.23
CA ILE A 309 -8.80 12.51 14.25
C ILE A 309 -9.01 13.08 15.66
N PHE A 310 -10.12 12.71 16.31
CA PHE A 310 -10.41 13.15 17.68
C PHE A 310 -9.31 12.73 18.69
N LEU A 311 -8.79 11.51 18.57
CA LEU A 311 -7.72 10.98 19.42
C LEU A 311 -6.34 11.61 19.14
N THR A 312 -6.13 12.19 17.96
CA THR A 312 -4.84 12.78 17.57
C THR A 312 -4.76 14.29 17.79
N LEU A 313 -5.90 15.00 17.77
CA LEU A 313 -6.00 16.44 18.08
C LEU A 313 -6.05 16.74 19.58
N THR A 314 -6.27 15.74 20.43
CA THR A 314 -6.32 15.88 21.90
C THR A 314 -4.94 15.72 22.58
N ARG A 315 -3.84 15.92 21.84
CA ARG A 315 -2.44 15.84 22.32
C ARG A 315 -1.59 16.98 21.79
#